data_AF-A0A5N6K8E0-F1
#
_entry.id   AF-A0A5N6K8E0-F1
#
_cell.length_a   1.000
_cell.length_b   1.000
_cell.length_c   1.000
_cell.angle_alpha   90.00
_cell.angle_beta   90.00
_cell.angle_gamma   90.00
#
_symmetry.space_group_name_H-M   'P 1'
#
loop_
_entity.id
_entity.type
_entity.pdbx_description
1 polymer ?
#
loop_
_entity_poly.entity_id
_entity_poly.type
_entity_poly.pdbx_seq_one_letter_code
_entity_poly.pdbx_strand_id
1 'polypeptide(L)'
;MVSLKHIIHASAAHFFLGNPTNAQDDVQSSCACTKPLPSDITIGQPKNISIKSSNVTRSYLIVVPSLYTTQSSTPVIFSFHGGNRKAVDQLTLDEISYPEFNNFSITIYPQGIKDKWEGDPGNTANDTQLVSDIIDSLKTTYCIDTKRIWATGKSDGGGFCNTLACDPILSTKIAAFAPVSGAYYIDTQPCHPHNVTIPCSPGRPKIPILEFHGGNDSTIHYGGQANRSNECIPSIPHWVREWALRDKLGLKNVTTSLTNDTVVYTYGEGEEKGLVQHVFDRVLGHSWPSTVLNDDSIRHEESPASFNATPIILDWFQKHLLP
;
A
#
# COMPACT_ATOMS: atom_id res chain seq x y z
N MET A 1 -27.97 -6.33 -51.89
CA MET A 1 -27.98 -5.30 -52.94
C MET A 1 -27.92 -3.94 -52.26
N VAL A 2 -26.85 -3.17 -52.56
CA VAL A 2 -26.70 -1.69 -52.52
C VAL A 2 -26.85 -1.03 -51.13
N SER A 3 -26.00 -0.12 -50.62
CA SER A 3 -24.72 0.53 -50.99
C SER A 3 -24.27 1.29 -49.72
N LEU A 4 -23.06 1.10 -49.18
CA LEU A 4 -21.84 1.90 -49.37
C LEU A 4 -21.91 3.44 -49.19
N LYS A 5 -21.01 3.90 -48.30
CA LYS A 5 -20.25 5.17 -48.21
C LYS A 5 -21.00 6.43 -47.74
N HIS A 6 -20.41 7.14 -46.77
CA HIS A 6 -19.79 8.46 -46.97
C HIS A 6 -18.64 8.66 -45.97
N ILE A 7 -17.43 8.79 -46.53
CA ILE A 7 -16.18 9.22 -45.88
C ILE A 7 -16.03 10.69 -46.24
N ILE A 8 -15.77 11.56 -45.26
CA ILE A 8 -15.42 12.96 -45.53
C ILE A 8 -13.91 13.11 -45.36
N HIS A 9 -13.25 13.47 -46.46
CA HIS A 9 -11.88 13.97 -46.52
C HIS A 9 -11.82 15.44 -46.08
N ALA A 10 -10.80 15.81 -45.33
CA ALA A 10 -10.31 17.18 -45.30
C ALA A 10 -8.80 17.18 -45.60
N SER A 11 -8.44 17.85 -46.68
CA SER A 11 -7.08 17.94 -47.22
C SER A 11 -6.19 18.91 -46.45
N ALA A 12 -4.90 18.60 -46.52
CA ALA A 12 -3.76 19.33 -45.99
C ALA A 12 -3.52 20.71 -46.63
N ALA A 13 -2.82 21.58 -45.89
CA ALA A 13 -2.02 22.67 -46.43
C ALA A 13 -0.57 22.51 -45.95
N HIS A 14 0.37 22.68 -46.88
CA HIS A 14 1.82 22.49 -46.73
C HIS A 14 2.57 23.83 -46.68
N PHE A 15 3.82 23.73 -46.19
CA PHE A 15 5.00 24.63 -46.26
C PHE A 15 5.14 25.71 -45.18
N PHE A 16 6.22 25.63 -44.38
CA PHE A 16 7.55 26.12 -44.78
C PHE A 16 8.70 25.42 -44.01
N LEU A 17 9.83 25.33 -44.71
CA LEU A 17 11.09 24.69 -44.35
C LEU A 17 11.87 25.50 -43.30
N GLY A 18 12.46 24.80 -42.34
CA GLY A 18 13.53 25.30 -41.48
C GLY A 18 14.29 24.13 -40.85
N ASN A 19 15.47 23.82 -41.39
CA ASN A 19 16.43 22.94 -40.73
C ASN A 19 17.06 23.67 -39.53
N PRO A 20 17.26 22.96 -38.42
CA PRO A 20 18.52 23.08 -37.72
C PRO A 20 19.15 21.71 -37.47
N THR A 21 20.37 21.59 -38.00
CA THR A 21 21.57 21.03 -37.35
C THR A 21 21.42 19.79 -36.47
N ASN A 22 22.09 18.72 -36.92
CA ASN A 22 22.67 17.63 -36.14
C ASN A 22 22.72 17.89 -34.63
N ALA A 23 21.85 17.18 -33.90
CA ALA A 23 22.09 16.73 -32.55
C ALA A 23 21.88 15.21 -32.54
N GLN A 24 22.79 14.49 -33.20
CA GLN A 24 23.22 13.21 -32.64
C GLN A 24 24.06 13.55 -31.40
N ASP A 25 23.92 12.72 -30.37
CA ASP A 25 24.52 12.83 -29.03
C ASP A 25 23.68 13.63 -28.03
N ASP A 26 22.67 12.98 -27.43
CA ASP A 26 22.79 12.48 -26.05
C ASP A 26 21.54 11.64 -25.70
N VAL A 27 21.43 10.42 -26.25
CA VAL A 27 20.59 9.38 -25.62
C VAL A 27 21.42 8.83 -24.46
N GLN A 28 21.44 9.59 -23.37
CA GLN A 28 22.12 9.21 -22.14
C GLN A 28 21.37 8.04 -21.50
N SER A 29 21.74 6.83 -21.93
CA SER A 29 21.66 5.55 -21.22
C SER A 29 20.70 5.51 -20.03
N SER A 30 19.41 5.25 -20.28
CA SER A 30 18.52 4.77 -19.23
C SER A 30 18.94 3.35 -18.85
N CYS A 31 19.57 3.20 -17.68
CA CYS A 31 19.97 1.97 -17.00
C CYS A 31 19.57 0.67 -17.71
N ALA A 32 20.48 0.09 -18.50
CA ALA A 32 20.41 -1.32 -18.82
C ALA A 32 20.60 -2.09 -17.50
N CYS A 33 19.50 -2.41 -16.83
CA CYS A 33 19.48 -3.42 -15.81
C CYS A 33 20.02 -4.72 -16.44
N THR A 34 20.89 -5.44 -15.74
CA THR A 34 21.48 -6.68 -16.25
C THR A 34 21.33 -7.83 -15.27
N LYS A 35 20.51 -7.66 -14.22
CA LYS A 35 20.31 -8.70 -13.19
C LYS A 35 19.34 -9.76 -13.73
N PRO A 36 19.82 -10.97 -14.05
CA PRO A 36 18.92 -12.04 -14.48
C PRO A 36 17.98 -12.39 -13.33
N LEU A 37 16.77 -12.83 -13.68
CA LEU A 37 15.86 -13.44 -12.71
C LEU A 37 16.56 -14.65 -12.06
N PRO A 38 16.56 -14.79 -10.71
CA PRO A 38 17.11 -15.97 -10.06
C PRO A 38 16.47 -17.25 -10.60
N SER A 39 17.28 -18.28 -10.84
CA SER A 39 16.84 -19.52 -11.53
C SER A 39 15.76 -20.30 -10.78
N ASP A 40 15.60 -20.05 -9.48
CA ASP A 40 14.63 -20.71 -8.61
C ASP A 40 13.36 -19.88 -8.37
N ILE A 41 13.21 -18.76 -9.09
CA ILE A 41 12.01 -17.91 -9.12
C ILE A 41 11.20 -18.23 -10.37
N THR A 42 9.92 -18.50 -10.18
CA THR A 42 8.94 -18.65 -11.27
C THR A 42 8.03 -17.42 -11.27
N ILE A 43 7.94 -16.75 -12.41
CA ILE A 43 7.07 -15.57 -12.60
C ILE A 43 5.62 -15.92 -12.23
N GLY A 44 4.97 -15.03 -11.48
CA GLY A 44 3.58 -15.16 -11.03
C GLY A 44 3.35 -16.21 -9.94
N GLN A 45 4.39 -16.90 -9.46
CA GLN A 45 4.26 -17.91 -8.41
C GLN A 45 4.94 -17.44 -7.12
N PRO A 46 4.32 -17.68 -5.94
CA PRO A 46 4.94 -17.35 -4.68
C PRO A 46 6.16 -18.22 -4.42
N LYS A 47 7.26 -17.59 -4.03
CA LYS A 47 8.46 -18.25 -3.54
C LYS A 47 8.75 -17.81 -2.11
N ASN A 48 8.94 -18.75 -1.21
CA ASN A 48 9.44 -18.45 0.13
C ASN A 48 10.95 -18.23 0.11
N ILE A 49 11.40 -17.12 0.70
CA ILE A 49 12.81 -16.73 0.82
C ILE A 49 13.15 -16.60 2.30
N SER A 50 14.25 -17.23 2.71
CA SER A 50 14.83 -17.03 4.03
C SER A 50 15.85 -15.88 4.01
N ILE A 51 15.84 -15.04 5.04
CA ILE A 51 16.75 -13.92 5.20
C ILE A 51 17.21 -13.83 6.66
N LYS A 52 18.47 -13.47 6.91
CA LYS A 52 18.94 -13.17 8.26
C LYS A 52 18.73 -11.68 8.53
N SER A 53 17.94 -11.36 9.55
CA SER A 53 17.64 -9.99 9.97
C SER A 53 17.68 -9.88 11.50
N SER A 54 18.35 -8.86 12.04
CA SER A 54 18.61 -8.71 13.48
C SER A 54 19.14 -10.00 14.14
N ASN A 55 20.04 -10.71 13.45
CA ASN A 55 20.59 -12.02 13.85
C ASN A 55 19.58 -13.17 13.99
N VAL A 56 18.34 -12.98 13.53
CA VAL A 56 17.29 -14.00 13.50
C VAL A 56 17.03 -14.42 12.06
N THR A 57 16.78 -15.71 11.84
CA THR A 57 16.29 -16.19 10.54
C THR A 57 14.82 -15.81 10.39
N ARG A 58 14.53 -14.98 9.40
CA ARG A 58 13.21 -14.50 9.01
C ARG A 58 12.87 -15.05 7.62
N SER A 59 11.62 -14.90 7.21
CA SER A 59 11.18 -15.30 5.87
C SER A 59 10.13 -14.34 5.29
N TYR A 60 10.03 -14.35 3.98
CA TYR A 60 8.98 -13.66 3.22
C TYR A 60 8.63 -14.45 1.97
N LEU A 61 7.39 -14.31 1.50
CA LEU A 61 7.03 -14.72 0.15
C LEU A 61 7.35 -13.57 -0.80
N ILE A 62 7.89 -13.91 -1.97
CA ILE A 62 8.04 -13.01 -3.11
C ILE A 62 7.22 -13.53 -4.28
N VAL A 63 6.49 -12.64 -4.95
CA VAL A 63 5.85 -12.90 -6.23
C VAL A 63 6.39 -11.90 -7.24
N VAL A 64 7.05 -12.41 -8.29
CA VAL A 64 7.58 -11.58 -9.38
C VAL A 64 6.50 -11.46 -10.46
N PRO A 65 6.18 -10.24 -10.94
CA PRO A 65 5.04 -10.03 -11.82
C PRO A 65 5.30 -10.51 -13.25
N SER A 66 4.23 -10.71 -14.03
CA SER A 66 4.31 -11.22 -15.40
C SER A 66 5.04 -10.29 -16.38
N LEU A 67 5.04 -8.98 -16.14
CA LEU A 67 5.79 -8.01 -16.95
C LEU A 67 7.17 -7.69 -16.38
N TYR A 68 7.69 -8.50 -15.44
CA TYR A 68 9.08 -8.34 -15.01
C TYR A 68 10.03 -8.50 -16.19
N THR A 69 10.89 -7.51 -16.40
CA THR A 69 11.97 -7.59 -17.38
C THR A 69 13.28 -7.18 -16.74
N THR A 70 14.38 -7.69 -17.28
CA THR A 70 15.70 -7.21 -16.89
C THR A 70 16.04 -5.88 -17.54
N GLN A 71 15.15 -5.22 -18.28
CA GLN A 71 15.47 -3.98 -19.01
C GLN A 71 14.96 -2.72 -18.30
N SER A 72 14.08 -2.88 -17.31
CA SER A 72 13.42 -1.77 -16.61
C SER A 72 13.42 -1.99 -15.10
N SER A 73 13.45 -0.90 -14.32
CA SER A 73 13.26 -0.97 -12.87
C SER A 73 11.81 -1.37 -12.54
N THR A 74 11.66 -2.32 -11.62
CA THR A 74 10.37 -2.90 -11.21
C THR A 74 9.95 -2.37 -9.83
N PRO A 75 8.76 -1.78 -9.67
CA PRO A 75 8.23 -1.40 -8.37
C PRO A 75 8.13 -2.55 -7.36
N VAL A 76 8.01 -2.20 -6.08
CA VAL A 76 7.81 -3.15 -4.99
C VAL A 76 6.61 -2.78 -4.15
N ILE A 77 5.75 -3.75 -3.83
CA ILE A 77 4.68 -3.62 -2.85
C ILE A 77 4.97 -4.56 -1.68
N PHE A 78 4.98 -4.04 -0.47
CA PHE A 78 4.93 -4.83 0.75
C PHE A 78 3.47 -4.99 1.20
N SER A 79 3.06 -6.22 1.49
CA SER A 79 1.75 -6.51 2.08
C SER A 79 1.87 -7.36 3.34
N PHE A 80 1.36 -6.84 4.45
CA PHE A 80 1.52 -7.42 5.78
C PHE A 80 0.25 -8.11 6.27
N HIS A 81 0.39 -9.36 6.74
CA HIS A 81 -0.72 -10.17 7.23
C HIS A 81 -1.32 -9.62 8.52
N GLY A 82 -2.59 -9.93 8.79
CA GLY A 82 -3.21 -9.67 10.09
C GLY A 82 -2.62 -10.50 11.23
N GLY A 83 -2.90 -10.10 12.48
CA GLY A 83 -2.36 -10.79 13.65
C GLY A 83 -2.82 -12.25 13.73
N ASN A 84 -1.92 -13.13 14.14
CA ASN A 84 -2.10 -14.59 14.17
C ASN A 84 -2.36 -15.23 12.79
N ARG A 85 -1.96 -14.57 11.70
CA ARG A 85 -2.04 -15.09 10.32
C ARG A 85 -0.65 -15.31 9.71
N LYS A 86 -0.62 -15.97 8.56
CA LYS A 86 0.59 -16.25 7.79
C LYS A 86 0.68 -15.36 6.56
N ALA A 87 1.90 -15.21 6.02
CA ALA A 87 2.15 -14.51 4.76
C ALA A 87 1.31 -15.05 3.60
N VAL A 88 1.09 -16.38 3.55
CA VAL A 88 0.24 -17.01 2.52
C VAL A 88 -1.23 -16.60 2.66
N ASP A 89 -1.72 -16.39 3.89
CA ASP A 89 -3.10 -15.95 4.12
C ASP A 89 -3.31 -14.54 3.56
N GLN A 90 -2.33 -13.65 3.76
CA GLN A 90 -2.39 -12.30 3.22
C GLN A 90 -2.36 -12.30 1.69
N LEU A 91 -1.49 -13.11 1.09
CA LEU A 91 -1.41 -13.27 -0.36
C LEU A 91 -2.75 -13.67 -0.97
N THR A 92 -3.46 -14.61 -0.34
CA THR A 92 -4.78 -15.05 -0.82
C THR A 92 -5.90 -14.07 -0.46
N LEU A 93 -5.74 -13.30 0.61
CA LEU A 93 -6.76 -12.36 1.08
C LEU A 93 -6.81 -11.09 0.23
N ASP A 94 -5.64 -10.52 -0.09
CA ASP A 94 -5.56 -9.25 -0.79
C ASP A 94 -5.48 -9.36 -2.32
N GLU A 95 -5.10 -10.53 -2.84
CA GLU A 95 -4.97 -10.78 -4.29
C GLU A 95 -4.03 -9.78 -5.01
N ILE A 96 -3.23 -9.00 -4.27
CA ILE A 96 -2.38 -7.92 -4.83
C ILE A 96 -1.33 -8.48 -5.78
N SER A 97 -0.90 -9.72 -5.62
CA SER A 97 0.06 -10.35 -6.52
C SER A 97 -0.59 -11.11 -7.69
N TYR A 98 -1.93 -11.09 -7.80
CA TYR A 98 -2.64 -11.86 -8.80
C TYR A 98 -2.58 -11.12 -10.16
N PRO A 99 -2.27 -11.81 -11.28
CA PRO A 99 -2.03 -11.17 -12.57
C PRO A 99 -3.18 -10.31 -13.12
N GLU A 100 -4.43 -10.57 -12.71
CA GLU A 100 -5.59 -9.76 -13.08
C GLU A 100 -5.56 -8.35 -12.48
N PHE A 101 -4.91 -8.16 -11.33
CA PHE A 101 -4.78 -6.87 -10.66
C PHE A 101 -3.40 -6.27 -10.87
N ASN A 102 -2.35 -7.08 -10.75
CA ASN A 102 -0.98 -6.63 -10.74
C ASN A 102 -0.09 -7.50 -11.63
N ASN A 103 0.36 -6.88 -12.72
CA ASN A 103 1.31 -7.46 -13.64
C ASN A 103 2.62 -6.66 -13.70
N PHE A 104 2.82 -5.66 -12.82
CA PHE A 104 3.87 -4.65 -12.97
C PHE A 104 4.81 -4.50 -11.76
N SER A 105 4.44 -4.94 -10.55
CA SER A 105 5.29 -4.81 -9.35
C SER A 105 5.64 -6.15 -8.72
N ILE A 106 6.83 -6.24 -8.12
CA ILE A 106 7.18 -7.34 -7.22
C ILE A 106 6.36 -7.18 -5.94
N THR A 107 5.63 -8.20 -5.53
CA THR A 107 4.91 -8.19 -4.26
C THR A 107 5.65 -9.04 -3.23
N ILE A 108 5.81 -8.47 -2.04
CA ILE A 108 6.50 -9.06 -0.91
C ILE A 108 5.49 -9.25 0.23
N TYR A 109 5.42 -10.48 0.75
CA TYR A 109 4.61 -10.82 1.92
C TYR A 109 5.52 -11.33 3.04
N PRO A 110 6.02 -10.47 3.93
CA PRO A 110 6.89 -10.91 5.01
C PRO A 110 6.11 -11.71 6.08
N GLN A 111 6.82 -12.53 6.84
CA GLN A 111 6.25 -13.28 7.97
C GLN A 111 6.68 -12.66 9.31
N GLY A 112 5.71 -12.20 10.10
CA GLY A 112 5.92 -11.72 11.46
C GLY A 112 6.39 -12.82 12.42
N ILE A 113 7.18 -12.47 13.44
CA ILE A 113 7.56 -13.43 14.49
C ILE A 113 6.34 -13.72 15.34
N LYS A 114 6.08 -15.01 15.61
CA LYS A 114 4.85 -15.45 16.31
C LYS A 114 3.57 -14.88 15.65
N ASP A 115 3.62 -14.67 14.33
CA ASP A 115 2.50 -14.23 13.51
C ASP A 115 1.96 -12.84 13.90
N LYS A 116 2.85 -11.97 14.40
CA LYS A 116 2.54 -10.60 14.83
C LYS A 116 3.60 -9.63 14.34
N TRP A 117 3.26 -8.34 14.33
CA TRP A 117 4.13 -7.26 13.89
C TRP A 117 4.59 -6.34 15.03
N GLU A 118 5.72 -5.68 14.82
CA GLU A 118 6.17 -4.56 15.65
C GLU A 118 5.07 -3.51 15.78
N GLY A 119 4.72 -3.17 17.03
CA GLY A 119 3.57 -2.33 17.36
C GLY A 119 2.39 -3.11 17.96
N ASP A 120 2.32 -4.43 17.79
CA ASP A 120 1.37 -5.25 18.56
C ASP A 120 1.81 -5.34 20.04
N PRO A 121 0.89 -5.20 21.01
CA PRO A 121 1.19 -5.23 22.44
C PRO A 121 2.00 -6.46 22.86
N GLY A 122 3.17 -6.21 23.45
CA GLY A 122 4.08 -7.26 23.93
C GLY A 122 4.92 -7.95 22.84
N ASN A 123 4.82 -7.54 21.58
CA ASN A 123 5.75 -7.96 20.55
C ASN A 123 6.99 -7.05 20.50
N THR A 124 8.17 -7.65 20.52
CA THR A 124 9.46 -6.94 20.53
C THR A 124 10.32 -7.27 19.31
N ALA A 125 9.74 -7.91 18.30
CA ALA A 125 10.40 -8.14 17.03
C ALA A 125 10.75 -6.80 16.37
N ASN A 126 11.95 -6.70 15.79
CA ASN A 126 12.36 -5.54 15.01
C ASN A 126 12.00 -5.80 13.53
N ASP A 127 10.73 -5.58 13.20
CA ASP A 127 10.20 -5.82 11.86
C ASP A 127 10.52 -4.67 10.90
N THR A 128 10.73 -3.47 11.43
CA THR A 128 11.27 -2.32 10.69
C THR A 128 12.64 -2.68 10.07
N GLN A 129 13.54 -3.30 10.83
CA GLN A 129 14.82 -3.78 10.30
C GLN A 129 14.62 -4.88 9.24
N LEU A 130 13.65 -5.79 9.42
CA LEU A 130 13.34 -6.80 8.42
C LEU A 130 12.95 -6.16 7.08
N VAL A 131 12.08 -5.15 7.09
CA VAL A 131 11.69 -4.43 5.87
C VAL A 131 12.92 -3.77 5.21
N SER A 132 13.80 -3.13 5.98
CA SER A 132 15.03 -2.56 5.43
C SER A 132 15.94 -3.62 4.81
N ASP A 133 16.14 -4.76 5.48
CA ASP A 133 16.98 -5.85 5.00
C ASP A 133 16.42 -6.50 3.73
N ILE A 134 15.08 -6.64 3.63
CA ILE A 134 14.43 -7.11 2.41
C ILE A 134 14.65 -6.11 1.27
N ILE A 135 14.45 -4.80 1.50
CA ILE A 135 14.69 -3.78 0.47
C ILE A 135 16.14 -3.87 -0.05
N ASP A 136 17.13 -4.00 0.83
CA ASP A 136 18.53 -4.06 0.43
C ASP A 136 18.91 -5.40 -0.25
N SER A 137 18.30 -6.52 0.19
CA SER A 137 18.38 -7.80 -0.52
C SER A 137 17.79 -7.71 -1.93
N LEU A 138 16.62 -7.09 -2.08
CA LEU A 138 15.97 -6.90 -3.38
C LEU A 138 16.79 -6.00 -4.30
N LYS A 139 17.38 -4.91 -3.80
CA LYS A 139 18.31 -4.07 -4.58
C LYS A 139 19.52 -4.85 -5.07
N THR A 140 19.96 -5.85 -4.33
CA THR A 140 21.12 -6.69 -4.69
C THR A 140 20.73 -7.71 -5.76
N THR A 141 19.56 -8.32 -5.64
CA THR A 141 19.12 -9.45 -6.49
C THR A 141 18.37 -9.01 -7.75
N TYR A 142 17.55 -7.96 -7.65
CA TYR A 142 16.66 -7.47 -8.71
C TYR A 142 16.97 -6.02 -9.07
N CYS A 143 16.40 -5.56 -10.17
CA CYS A 143 16.39 -4.14 -10.53
C CYS A 143 15.09 -3.53 -10.03
N ILE A 144 15.03 -3.23 -8.74
CA ILE A 144 13.86 -2.56 -8.18
C ILE A 144 13.87 -1.06 -8.46
N ASP A 145 12.69 -0.48 -8.61
CA ASP A 145 12.52 0.96 -8.62
C ASP A 145 12.39 1.48 -7.18
N THR A 146 13.46 2.09 -6.68
CA THR A 146 13.49 2.57 -5.30
C THR A 146 12.61 3.79 -5.06
N LYS A 147 12.07 4.44 -6.10
CA LYS A 147 11.07 5.51 -5.95
C LYS A 147 9.64 4.97 -5.88
N ARG A 148 9.44 3.70 -6.24
CA ARG A 148 8.15 3.00 -6.31
C ARG A 148 8.13 1.80 -5.37
N ILE A 149 8.32 2.07 -4.09
CA ILE A 149 8.15 1.10 -3.01
C ILE A 149 6.94 1.52 -2.18
N TRP A 150 5.98 0.64 -1.99
CA TRP A 150 4.73 0.93 -1.27
C TRP A 150 4.43 -0.12 -0.20
N ALA A 151 3.54 0.21 0.73
CA ALA A 151 3.17 -0.68 1.82
C ALA A 151 1.66 -0.68 2.08
N THR A 152 1.11 -1.87 2.29
CA THR A 152 -0.26 -2.10 2.74
C THR A 152 -0.28 -3.28 3.71
N GLY A 153 -1.40 -3.52 4.35
CA GLY A 153 -1.58 -4.64 5.26
C GLY A 153 -2.92 -4.58 5.94
N LYS A 154 -3.33 -5.72 6.50
CA LYS A 154 -4.64 -5.89 7.15
C LYS A 154 -4.48 -5.95 8.66
N SER A 155 -5.38 -5.32 9.43
CA SER A 155 -5.42 -5.48 10.90
C SER A 155 -4.10 -5.09 11.56
N ASP A 156 -3.45 -6.01 12.28
CA ASP A 156 -2.09 -5.86 12.81
C ASP A 156 -1.09 -5.39 11.74
N GLY A 157 -1.13 -5.96 10.52
CA GLY A 157 -0.30 -5.51 9.39
C GLY A 157 -0.64 -4.11 8.89
N GLY A 158 -1.90 -3.68 9.04
CA GLY A 158 -2.31 -2.29 8.79
C GLY A 158 -1.78 -1.34 9.88
N GLY A 159 -1.75 -1.80 11.13
CA GLY A 159 -1.04 -1.13 12.23
C GLY A 159 0.45 -0.98 11.95
N PHE A 160 1.09 -2.04 11.46
CA PHE A 160 2.50 -2.02 11.10
C PHE A 160 2.81 -1.04 9.95
N CYS A 161 1.87 -0.84 8.99
CA CYS A 161 2.02 0.24 8.00
C CYS A 161 2.18 1.61 8.66
N ASN A 162 1.48 1.89 9.78
CA ASN A 162 1.67 3.12 10.54
C ASN A 162 3.06 3.18 11.19
N THR A 163 3.55 2.07 11.76
CA THR A 163 4.93 1.97 12.27
C THR A 163 5.95 2.36 11.20
N LEU A 164 5.82 1.80 10.00
CA LEU A 164 6.69 2.09 8.85
C LEU A 164 6.57 3.55 8.37
N ALA A 165 5.36 4.09 8.35
CA ALA A 165 5.11 5.47 7.95
C ALA A 165 5.68 6.47 8.97
N CYS A 166 5.73 6.10 10.26
CA CYS A 166 6.27 6.92 11.33
C CYS A 166 7.77 6.74 11.58
N ASP A 167 8.39 5.71 10.99
CA ASP A 167 9.82 5.45 11.13
C ASP A 167 10.66 6.48 10.34
N PRO A 168 11.68 7.11 10.94
CA PRO A 168 12.46 8.15 10.28
C PRO A 168 13.29 7.67 9.09
N ILE A 169 13.53 6.37 8.94
CA ILE A 169 14.31 5.82 7.83
C ILE A 169 13.37 5.28 6.75
N LEU A 170 12.43 4.41 7.11
CA LEU A 170 11.56 3.72 6.15
C LEU A 170 10.53 4.64 5.51
N SER A 171 10.07 5.68 6.21
CA SER A 171 9.24 6.71 5.58
C SER A 171 9.96 7.43 4.41
N THR A 172 11.31 7.45 4.40
CA THR A 172 12.10 7.98 3.27
C THR A 172 12.34 6.96 2.15
N LYS A 173 12.04 5.67 2.40
CA LYS A 173 12.19 4.56 1.44
C LYS A 173 10.86 4.07 0.87
N ILE A 174 9.73 4.40 1.50
CA ILE A 174 8.38 3.98 1.09
C ILE A 174 7.59 5.20 0.63
N ALA A 175 7.11 5.15 -0.60
CA ALA A 175 6.46 6.24 -1.30
C ALA A 175 5.04 6.52 -0.78
N ALA A 176 4.26 5.48 -0.47
CA ALA A 176 2.89 5.61 0.02
C ALA A 176 2.43 4.38 0.82
N PHE A 177 1.42 4.59 1.65
CA PHE A 177 0.84 3.56 2.51
C PHE A 177 -0.66 3.44 2.27
N ALA A 178 -1.19 2.22 2.36
CA ALA A 178 -2.61 1.96 2.24
C ALA A 178 -3.12 0.90 3.24
N PRO A 179 -3.14 1.19 4.55
CA PRO A 179 -3.57 0.21 5.56
C PRO A 179 -5.08 -0.08 5.46
N VAL A 180 -5.45 -1.34 5.78
CA VAL A 180 -6.84 -1.81 5.80
C VAL A 180 -7.20 -2.33 7.18
N SER A 181 -8.25 -1.76 7.79
CA SER A 181 -8.72 -2.09 9.14
C SER A 181 -7.61 -2.06 10.20
N GLY A 182 -6.72 -1.06 10.16
CA GLY A 182 -5.44 -1.07 10.86
C GLY A 182 -5.55 -1.04 12.39
N ALA A 183 -4.80 -1.90 13.08
CA ALA A 183 -4.71 -1.91 14.54
C ALA A 183 -3.63 -0.93 15.06
N TYR A 184 -4.01 0.32 15.29
CA TYR A 184 -3.09 1.40 15.68
C TYR A 184 -2.89 1.47 17.20
N TYR A 185 -2.22 0.49 17.78
CA TYR A 185 -1.97 0.45 19.23
C TYR A 185 -1.10 1.61 19.72
N ILE A 186 -1.50 2.22 20.83
CA ILE A 186 -0.79 3.29 21.53
C ILE A 186 -0.65 2.89 23.00
N ASP A 187 0.60 2.73 23.46
CA ASP A 187 0.94 2.40 24.85
C ASP A 187 0.69 3.58 25.79
N THR A 188 -0.59 3.77 26.15
CA THR A 188 -0.99 4.82 27.08
C THR A 188 -2.31 4.50 27.78
N GLN A 189 -2.38 4.84 29.08
CA GLN A 189 -3.60 4.80 29.89
C GLN A 189 -3.65 6.01 30.84
N PRO A 190 -4.83 6.61 31.10
CA PRO A 190 -6.12 6.27 30.52
C PRO A 190 -6.20 6.60 29.02
N CYS A 191 -6.86 5.75 28.25
CA CYS A 191 -7.08 5.99 26.83
C CYS A 191 -8.28 6.90 26.58
N HIS A 192 -8.06 7.91 25.73
CA HIS A 192 -9.11 8.74 25.16
C HIS A 192 -9.05 8.63 23.62
N PRO A 193 -9.77 7.68 23.00
CA PRO A 193 -9.60 7.34 21.58
C PRO A 193 -9.73 8.49 20.58
N HIS A 194 -10.47 9.54 20.95
CA HIS A 194 -10.75 10.67 20.06
C HIS A 194 -9.72 11.80 20.11
N ASN A 195 -8.76 11.75 21.05
CA ASN A 195 -7.75 12.80 21.21
C ASN A 195 -6.41 12.28 21.80
N VAL A 196 -6.21 10.96 21.85
CA VAL A 196 -4.94 10.37 22.28
C VAL A 196 -3.81 10.86 21.40
N THR A 197 -2.68 11.24 22.00
CA THR A 197 -1.48 11.59 21.24
C THR A 197 -0.95 10.34 20.54
N ILE A 198 -0.78 10.42 19.21
CA ILE A 198 -0.23 9.33 18.40
C ILE A 198 1.25 9.62 18.12
N PRO A 199 2.21 8.92 18.78
CA PRO A 199 3.63 9.13 18.54
C PRO A 199 4.01 8.77 17.11
N CYS A 200 4.67 9.69 16.41
CA CYS A 200 5.05 9.50 15.01
C CYS A 200 6.15 10.49 14.62
N SER A 201 7.21 10.02 13.95
CA SER A 201 8.35 10.86 13.57
C SER A 201 8.90 10.51 12.18
N PRO A 202 8.11 10.72 11.11
CA PRO A 202 8.55 10.42 9.74
C PRO A 202 9.79 11.25 9.37
N GLY A 203 10.67 10.66 8.58
CA GLY A 203 11.92 11.28 8.10
C GLY A 203 11.72 12.20 6.90
N ARG A 204 10.50 12.27 6.35
CA ARG A 204 10.11 13.23 5.32
C ARG A 204 8.70 13.76 5.59
N PRO A 205 8.37 14.98 5.15
CA PRO A 205 7.00 15.45 5.15
C PRO A 205 6.21 14.81 3.98
N LYS A 206 4.90 15.03 3.99
CA LYS A 206 3.98 14.69 2.92
C LYS A 206 3.93 13.19 2.66
N ILE A 207 3.54 12.43 3.67
CA ILE A 207 3.41 10.98 3.59
C ILE A 207 2.03 10.63 3.00
N PRO A 208 1.95 10.05 1.80
CA PRO A 208 0.67 9.67 1.25
C PRO A 208 0.07 8.49 2.04
N ILE A 209 -1.14 8.68 2.58
CA ILE A 209 -1.90 7.68 3.34
C ILE A 209 -3.28 7.48 2.71
N LEU A 210 -3.64 6.23 2.41
CA LEU A 210 -5.00 5.82 2.04
C LEU A 210 -5.52 4.77 3.02
N GLU A 211 -6.37 5.18 3.95
CA GLU A 211 -6.94 4.28 4.96
C GLU A 211 -8.27 3.69 4.49
N PHE A 212 -8.53 2.42 4.81
CA PHE A 212 -9.84 1.77 4.64
C PHE A 212 -10.33 1.21 5.97
N HIS A 213 -11.58 1.51 6.35
CA HIS A 213 -12.16 0.96 7.56
C HIS A 213 -13.67 0.76 7.50
N GLY A 214 -14.14 -0.30 8.15
CA GLY A 214 -15.55 -0.66 8.26
C GLY A 214 -16.23 -0.10 9.52
N GLY A 215 -17.45 0.41 9.38
CA GLY A 215 -18.26 0.93 10.50
C GLY A 215 -18.76 -0.16 11.45
N ASN A 216 -18.93 -1.39 10.94
CA ASN A 216 -19.31 -2.57 11.74
C ASN A 216 -18.09 -3.38 12.21
N ASP A 217 -16.87 -2.85 12.07
CA ASP A 217 -15.66 -3.53 12.54
C ASP A 217 -15.74 -3.73 14.06
N SER A 218 -15.99 -4.97 14.47
CA SER A 218 -16.12 -5.38 15.87
C SER A 218 -14.79 -5.80 16.50
N THR A 219 -13.72 -5.87 15.71
CA THR A 219 -12.37 -6.20 16.18
C THR A 219 -11.62 -4.92 16.49
N ILE A 220 -11.40 -4.06 15.48
CA ILE A 220 -10.80 -2.73 15.62
C ILE A 220 -11.90 -1.71 15.37
N HIS A 221 -12.50 -1.22 16.45
CA HIS A 221 -13.70 -0.40 16.33
C HIS A 221 -13.39 0.92 15.61
N TYR A 222 -14.25 1.31 14.67
CA TYR A 222 -14.12 2.60 13.98
C TYR A 222 -14.06 3.79 14.95
N GLY A 223 -14.85 3.72 16.02
CA GLY A 223 -14.88 4.69 17.12
C GLY A 223 -13.69 4.62 18.08
N GLY A 224 -12.77 3.68 17.89
CA GLY A 224 -11.64 3.41 18.77
C GLY A 224 -12.00 2.59 20.01
N GLN A 225 -10.99 2.17 20.78
CA GLN A 225 -11.15 1.28 21.93
C GLN A 225 -10.25 1.74 23.08
N ALA A 226 -10.83 1.90 24.27
CA ALA A 226 -10.11 2.44 25.42
C ALA A 226 -9.12 1.45 26.06
N ASN A 227 -9.35 0.15 25.91
CA ASN A 227 -8.56 -0.87 26.57
C ASN A 227 -8.54 -2.16 25.75
N ARG A 228 -7.77 -2.16 24.66
CA ARG A 228 -7.49 -3.37 23.90
C ARG A 228 -6.08 -3.83 24.28
N SER A 229 -5.97 -4.99 24.93
CA SER A 229 -4.68 -5.52 25.39
C SER A 229 -3.89 -4.56 26.30
N ASN A 230 -4.57 -3.80 27.16
CA ASN A 230 -4.00 -2.74 28.00
C ASN A 230 -3.51 -1.49 27.26
N GLU A 231 -3.75 -1.40 25.94
CA GLU A 231 -3.36 -0.27 25.11
C GLU A 231 -4.57 0.48 24.55
N CYS A 232 -4.30 1.69 24.08
CA CYS A 232 -5.27 2.58 23.48
C CYS A 232 -5.34 2.36 21.97
N ILE A 233 -6.56 2.24 21.42
CA ILE A 233 -6.80 2.29 19.98
C ILE A 233 -7.48 3.62 19.68
N PRO A 234 -6.84 4.54 18.92
CA PRO A 234 -7.48 5.77 18.51
C PRO A 234 -8.70 5.47 17.64
N SER A 235 -9.69 6.36 17.67
CA SER A 235 -10.74 6.33 16.65
C SER A 235 -10.12 6.57 15.28
N ILE A 236 -10.59 5.86 14.26
CA ILE A 236 -10.06 6.00 12.90
C ILE A 236 -10.18 7.44 12.38
N PRO A 237 -11.29 8.18 12.61
CA PRO A 237 -11.35 9.60 12.29
C PRO A 237 -10.26 10.44 12.99
N HIS A 238 -9.88 10.10 14.22
CA HIS A 238 -8.77 10.77 14.90
C HIS A 238 -7.44 10.44 14.24
N TRP A 239 -7.16 9.16 14.01
CA TRP A 239 -5.92 8.70 13.37
C TRP A 239 -5.69 9.33 11.99
N VAL A 240 -6.71 9.36 11.12
CA VAL A 240 -6.62 9.97 9.78
C VAL A 240 -6.38 11.49 9.87
N ARG A 241 -7.09 12.18 10.79
CA ARG A 241 -6.93 13.62 10.98
C ARG A 241 -5.54 13.99 11.49
N GLU A 242 -4.94 13.16 12.34
CA GLU A 242 -3.55 13.35 12.79
C GLU A 242 -2.56 13.28 11.62
N TRP A 243 -2.78 12.41 10.63
CA TRP A 243 -1.99 12.43 9.38
C TRP A 243 -2.18 13.71 8.57
N ALA A 244 -3.44 14.15 8.38
CA ALA A 244 -3.72 15.39 7.68
C ALA A 244 -3.09 16.62 8.37
N LEU A 245 -3.09 16.67 9.70
CA LEU A 245 -2.44 17.71 10.48
C LEU A 245 -0.90 17.64 10.40
N ARG A 246 -0.33 16.43 10.51
CA ARG A 246 1.12 16.19 10.42
C ARG A 246 1.70 16.66 9.09
N ASP A 247 0.95 16.45 8.01
CA ASP A 247 1.32 16.90 6.67
C ASP A 247 0.81 18.30 6.32
N LYS A 248 0.29 19.04 7.30
CA LYS A 248 -0.14 20.45 7.18
C LYS A 248 -1.28 20.68 6.17
N LEU A 249 -2.09 19.66 5.90
CA LEU A 249 -3.23 19.71 4.98
C LEU A 249 -4.45 20.43 5.58
N GLY A 250 -4.49 20.55 6.91
CA GLY A 250 -5.68 20.99 7.65
C GLY A 250 -6.75 19.90 7.75
N LEU A 251 -7.88 20.23 8.39
CA LEU A 251 -8.95 19.26 8.69
C LEU A 251 -10.16 19.34 7.76
N LYS A 252 -10.19 20.33 6.87
CA LYS A 252 -11.24 20.43 5.87
C LYS A 252 -11.00 19.33 4.83
N ASN A 253 -12.01 18.50 4.60
CA ASN A 253 -11.98 17.47 3.58
C ASN A 253 -13.10 17.67 2.56
N VAL A 254 -12.93 17.04 1.40
CA VAL A 254 -14.01 16.80 0.44
C VAL A 254 -14.50 15.37 0.65
N THR A 255 -15.80 15.20 0.91
CA THR A 255 -16.43 13.88 1.03
C THR A 255 -17.14 13.53 -0.28
N THR A 256 -16.89 12.33 -0.82
CA THR A 256 -17.56 11.82 -2.02
C THR A 256 -18.08 10.40 -1.79
N SER A 257 -19.25 10.07 -2.33
CA SER A 257 -19.75 8.70 -2.35
C SER A 257 -18.94 7.84 -3.31
N LEU A 258 -18.51 6.66 -2.87
CA LEU A 258 -17.95 5.60 -3.72
C LEU A 258 -19.04 4.58 -4.09
N THR A 259 -19.86 4.20 -3.11
CA THR A 259 -21.03 3.34 -3.27
C THR A 259 -22.18 3.89 -2.40
N ASN A 260 -23.29 3.14 -2.25
CA ASN A 260 -24.37 3.52 -1.34
C ASN A 260 -23.95 3.48 0.14
N ASP A 261 -23.04 2.59 0.51
CA ASP A 261 -22.58 2.37 1.89
C ASP A 261 -21.17 2.92 2.15
N THR A 262 -20.44 3.27 1.08
CA THR A 262 -19.05 3.73 1.15
C THR A 262 -18.90 5.20 0.77
N VAL A 263 -18.14 5.94 1.57
CA VAL A 263 -17.71 7.32 1.29
C VAL A 263 -16.19 7.44 1.38
N VAL A 264 -15.63 8.38 0.62
CA VAL A 264 -14.21 8.74 0.65
C VAL A 264 -14.07 10.16 1.19
N TYR A 265 -13.29 10.33 2.24
CA TYR A 265 -12.87 11.62 2.76
C TYR A 265 -11.50 11.95 2.20
N THR A 266 -11.38 13.09 1.52
CA THR A 266 -10.15 13.52 0.84
C THR A 266 -9.63 14.80 1.49
N TYR A 267 -8.41 14.76 2.05
CA TYR A 267 -7.75 15.91 2.68
C TYR A 267 -6.71 16.54 1.75
N GLY A 268 -6.40 17.82 1.96
CA GLY A 268 -5.46 18.60 1.15
C GLY A 268 -6.12 19.34 -0.02
N GLU A 269 -5.43 20.37 -0.51
CA GLU A 269 -5.84 21.22 -1.62
C GLU A 269 -4.64 21.45 -2.58
N GLY A 270 -4.89 21.97 -3.79
CA GLY A 270 -3.83 22.23 -4.76
C GLY A 270 -3.03 20.98 -5.15
N GLU A 271 -1.69 21.07 -5.10
CA GLU A 271 -0.78 19.96 -5.41
C GLU A 271 -0.81 18.82 -4.37
N GLU A 272 -1.32 19.10 -3.16
CA GLU A 272 -1.41 18.13 -2.07
C GLU A 272 -2.83 17.53 -1.95
N LYS A 273 -3.71 17.83 -2.92
CA LYS A 273 -5.08 17.33 -2.91
C LYS A 273 -5.10 15.80 -2.90
N GLY A 274 -5.70 15.26 -1.85
CA GLY A 274 -5.88 13.82 -1.68
C GLY A 274 -4.63 13.09 -1.24
N LEU A 275 -3.64 13.79 -0.66
CA LEU A 275 -2.46 13.19 -0.04
C LEU A 275 -2.83 12.27 1.14
N VAL A 276 -3.89 12.62 1.89
CA VAL A 276 -4.48 11.75 2.90
C VAL A 276 -5.93 11.48 2.52
N GLN A 277 -6.29 10.20 2.46
CA GLN A 277 -7.64 9.74 2.15
C GLN A 277 -8.11 8.68 3.15
N HIS A 278 -9.41 8.68 3.40
CA HIS A 278 -10.10 7.69 4.24
C HIS A 278 -11.30 7.13 3.52
N VAL A 279 -11.35 5.83 3.32
CA VAL A 279 -12.47 5.10 2.73
C VAL A 279 -13.25 4.45 3.86
N PHE A 280 -14.41 5.02 4.17
CA PHE A 280 -15.32 4.51 5.18
C PHE A 280 -16.47 3.76 4.53
N ASP A 281 -16.66 2.49 4.91
CA ASP A 281 -17.86 1.75 4.57
C ASP A 281 -18.68 1.49 5.84
N ARG A 282 -19.95 1.93 5.87
CA ARG A 282 -20.72 1.85 7.12
C ARG A 282 -21.06 0.42 7.55
N VAL A 283 -21.15 -0.53 6.61
CA VAL A 283 -21.67 -1.89 6.89
C VAL A 283 -20.58 -2.94 6.95
N LEU A 284 -19.41 -2.68 6.35
CA LEU A 284 -18.24 -3.55 6.39
C LEU A 284 -17.78 -3.78 7.84
N GLY A 285 -17.41 -5.03 8.16
CA GLY A 285 -16.79 -5.37 9.43
C GLY A 285 -15.26 -5.39 9.36
N HIS A 286 -14.62 -6.40 9.96
CA HIS A 286 -13.16 -6.49 10.07
C HIS A 286 -12.51 -7.23 8.88
N SER A 287 -12.81 -6.74 7.68
CA SER A 287 -12.57 -7.47 6.43
C SER A 287 -11.75 -6.67 5.44
N TRP A 288 -10.88 -7.35 4.69
CA TRP A 288 -10.37 -6.80 3.44
C TRP A 288 -11.53 -6.61 2.45
N PRO A 289 -11.85 -5.40 1.97
CA PRO A 289 -12.99 -5.18 1.09
C PRO A 289 -12.81 -5.91 -0.25
N SER A 290 -13.72 -6.85 -0.56
CA SER A 290 -13.80 -7.54 -1.84
C SER A 290 -15.25 -7.69 -2.28
N THR A 291 -15.50 -7.56 -3.57
CA THR A 291 -16.83 -7.75 -4.18
C THR A 291 -17.21 -9.23 -4.33
N VAL A 292 -16.32 -10.14 -3.93
CA VAL A 292 -16.58 -11.57 -3.79
C VAL A 292 -16.24 -12.01 -2.37
N LEU A 293 -16.72 -13.19 -1.97
CA LEU A 293 -16.37 -13.74 -0.67
C LEU A 293 -14.87 -14.03 -0.61
N ASN A 294 -14.25 -13.61 0.48
CA ASN A 294 -12.89 -13.93 0.86
C ASN A 294 -12.85 -14.51 2.28
N ASP A 295 -11.67 -14.95 2.71
CA ASP A 295 -11.50 -15.61 4.00
C ASP A 295 -11.91 -14.75 5.21
N ASP A 296 -11.82 -13.42 5.13
CA ASP A 296 -12.31 -12.54 6.20
C ASP A 296 -13.84 -12.51 6.25
N SER A 297 -14.49 -12.21 5.12
CA SER A 297 -15.96 -12.13 5.06
C SER A 297 -16.63 -13.45 5.45
N ILE A 298 -16.05 -14.59 5.07
CA ILE A 298 -16.53 -15.92 5.46
C ILE A 298 -16.42 -16.12 6.97
N ARG A 299 -15.28 -15.75 7.58
CA ARG A 299 -15.05 -15.90 9.03
C ARG A 299 -15.95 -15.01 9.88
N HIS A 300 -16.37 -13.88 9.33
CA HIS A 300 -17.23 -12.91 10.02
C HIS A 300 -18.71 -13.02 9.61
N GLU A 301 -19.08 -13.99 8.78
CA GLU A 301 -20.44 -14.17 8.25
C GLU A 301 -20.97 -12.91 7.55
N GLU A 302 -20.07 -12.19 6.89
CA GLU A 302 -20.35 -10.95 6.16
C GLU A 302 -20.68 -11.25 4.70
N SER A 303 -21.57 -10.43 4.12
CA SER A 303 -21.73 -10.40 2.66
C SER A 303 -20.49 -9.76 2.01
N PRO A 304 -20.24 -10.01 0.70
CA PRO A 304 -19.21 -9.29 -0.03
C PRO A 304 -19.36 -7.77 0.12
N ALA A 305 -18.23 -7.07 0.18
CA ALA A 305 -18.20 -5.63 0.27
C ALA A 305 -18.76 -4.99 -1.02
N SER A 306 -19.22 -3.75 -0.91
CA SER A 306 -19.77 -3.00 -2.05
C SER A 306 -18.71 -2.55 -3.06
N PHE A 307 -17.42 -2.69 -2.72
CA PHE A 307 -16.26 -2.33 -3.53
C PHE A 307 -15.10 -3.30 -3.28
N ASN A 308 -14.10 -3.27 -4.17
CA ASN A 308 -12.86 -4.02 -4.01
C ASN A 308 -11.71 -3.05 -3.71
N ALA A 309 -11.02 -3.23 -2.59
CA ALA A 309 -9.93 -2.35 -2.16
C ALA A 309 -8.67 -2.52 -3.01
N THR A 310 -8.38 -3.73 -3.47
CA THR A 310 -7.15 -4.08 -4.19
C THR A 310 -6.87 -3.20 -5.42
N PRO A 311 -7.79 -3.03 -6.38
CA PRO A 311 -7.55 -2.13 -7.51
C PRO A 311 -7.43 -0.65 -7.10
N ILE A 312 -8.12 -0.22 -6.04
CA ILE A 312 -8.03 1.15 -5.53
C ILE A 312 -6.63 1.40 -4.94
N ILE A 313 -6.10 0.43 -4.18
CA ILE A 313 -4.76 0.47 -3.58
C ILE A 313 -3.68 0.51 -4.68
N LEU A 314 -3.82 -0.30 -5.74
CA LEU A 314 -2.86 -0.30 -6.84
C LEU A 314 -2.85 1.02 -7.62
N ASP A 315 -4.03 1.62 -7.84
CA ASP A 315 -4.14 2.92 -8.50
C ASP A 315 -3.58 4.05 -7.61
N TRP A 316 -3.79 3.96 -6.29
CA TRP A 316 -3.19 4.84 -5.30
C TRP A 316 -1.67 4.78 -5.33
N PHE A 317 -1.09 3.59 -5.32
CA PHE A 317 0.35 3.39 -5.36
C PHE A 317 0.97 3.98 -6.64
N GLN A 318 0.40 3.70 -7.82
CA GLN A 318 0.93 4.23 -9.07
C GLN A 318 0.95 5.76 -9.16
N LYS A 319 0.07 6.45 -8.41
CA LYS A 319 0.02 7.93 -8.35
C LYS A 319 1.09 8.54 -7.44
N HIS A 320 1.70 7.77 -6.54
CA HIS A 320 2.58 8.28 -5.50
C HIS A 320 4.00 7.72 -5.63
N LEU A 321 4.95 8.62 -5.85
CA LEU A 321 6.37 8.31 -5.94
C LEU A 321 7.09 8.98 -4.78
N LEU A 322 8.23 8.43 -4.36
CA LEU A 322 9.16 9.21 -3.54
C LEU A 322 9.64 10.44 -4.33
N PRO A 323 9.75 11.61 -3.66
CA PRO A 323 10.19 12.86 -4.29
C PRO A 323 11.61 12.80 -4.87
#